data_AF-A0A8T0QWL1-F1
#
_entry.id   AF-A0A8T0QWL1-F1
#
_cell.length_a   1.000
_cell.length_b   1.000
_cell.length_c   1.000
_cell.angle_alpha   90.00
_cell.angle_beta   90.00
_cell.angle_gamma   90.00
#
_symmetry.space_group_name_H-M   'P 1'
#
loop_
_entity.id
_entity.type
_entity.pdbx_description
1 polymer ?
#
loop_
_entity_poly.entity_id
_entity_poly.type
_entity_poly.pdbx_seq_one_letter_code
_entity_poly.pdbx_strand_id
1 'polypeptide(L)'
;MAASRTASMCAPEKAQGTHTFDVFGYSLHRGMGIGRRVSSGVFSVGGHDWTIHFYPDGYSERCKDCISVHLELLSKGAVRASCDLRPAAEHRVFNQNDSSWMAPQEGDFKRRSELEASPYLRDDHLRIECVITVLKEPRLSETKSAPRIELPPSDITEHLGKLLESEKGADVTLSVEGETFTAHKAILAIRSPVFKAEIYGPMSETGMQLICIKDMQPAGNEHGEMIRHLLVAADRYAVDRLKLICQSILCEGLNVQNVATTLALADQHHCDLLKDACIEFISSATMDDIVATQGVTDLKRDCPAVLVDAFIKMSVSC
;
A
#
# COMPACT_ATOMS: atom_id res chain seq x y z
N MET A 1 -14.38 -8.41 -6.30
CA MET A 1 -12.97 -8.02 -6.48
C MET A 1 -12.13 -9.28 -6.59
N ALA A 2 -11.55 -9.54 -7.77
CA ALA A 2 -10.69 -10.71 -7.95
C ALA A 2 -9.34 -10.45 -7.27
N ALA A 3 -9.02 -11.22 -6.24
CA ALA A 3 -7.75 -11.13 -5.54
C ALA A 3 -6.60 -11.49 -6.50
N SER A 4 -5.66 -10.55 -6.69
CA SER A 4 -4.44 -10.81 -7.43
C SER A 4 -3.51 -11.64 -6.56
N ARG A 5 -3.09 -12.82 -7.07
CA ARG A 5 -2.09 -13.65 -6.40
C ARG A 5 -0.76 -13.46 -7.10
N THR A 6 0.15 -12.78 -6.43
CA THR A 6 1.55 -12.69 -6.85
C THR A 6 2.39 -13.62 -5.98
N ALA A 7 3.46 -14.16 -6.57
CA ALA A 7 4.46 -14.93 -5.85
C ALA A 7 5.84 -14.45 -6.27
N SER A 8 6.70 -14.21 -5.29
CA SER A 8 8.13 -13.97 -5.49
C SER A 8 8.91 -14.96 -4.64
N MET A 9 10.12 -15.30 -5.10
CA MET A 9 10.99 -16.24 -4.42
C MET A 9 12.34 -15.54 -4.15
N CYS A 10 12.76 -15.53 -2.90
CA CYS A 10 14.07 -15.03 -2.48
C CYS A 10 14.92 -16.24 -2.09
N ALA A 11 15.87 -16.61 -2.96
CA ALA A 11 16.83 -17.68 -2.69
C ALA A 11 18.23 -17.05 -2.54
N PRO A 12 18.86 -17.12 -1.34
CA PRO A 12 20.21 -16.60 -1.16
C PRO A 12 21.22 -17.51 -1.89
N GLU A 13 22.01 -16.93 -2.79
CA GLU A 13 23.11 -17.64 -3.44
C GLU A 13 24.36 -17.60 -2.54
N LYS A 14 25.03 -18.75 -2.37
CA LYS A 14 26.25 -18.89 -1.55
C LYS A 14 27.41 -19.33 -2.43
N ALA A 15 28.57 -18.72 -2.23
CA ALA A 15 29.83 -19.19 -2.79
C ALA A 15 30.77 -19.58 -1.64
N GLN A 16 31.24 -20.82 -1.63
CA GLN A 16 32.13 -21.33 -0.61
C GLN A 16 33.50 -21.68 -1.21
N GLY A 17 34.57 -21.40 -0.47
CA GLY A 17 35.93 -21.76 -0.83
C GLY A 17 36.74 -22.13 0.42
N THR A 18 37.75 -22.98 0.24
CA THR A 18 38.68 -23.39 1.31
C THR A 18 40.09 -23.02 0.89
N HIS A 19 40.85 -22.38 1.79
CA HIS A 19 42.24 -22.04 1.60
C HIS A 19 43.09 -22.61 2.75
N THR A 20 44.23 -23.21 2.41
CA THR A 20 45.19 -23.73 3.38
C THR A 20 46.46 -22.89 3.32
N PHE A 21 46.89 -22.38 4.47
CA PHE A 21 48.13 -21.63 4.62
C PHE A 21 49.10 -22.44 5.48
N ASP A 22 50.14 -22.96 4.83
CA ASP A 22 51.21 -23.74 5.45
C ASP A 22 52.41 -22.84 5.79
N VAL A 23 52.70 -22.70 7.09
CA VAL A 23 53.83 -21.93 7.63
C VAL A 23 54.92 -22.90 8.06
N PHE A 24 55.97 -23.00 7.24
CA PHE A 24 57.14 -23.83 7.55
C PHE A 24 58.15 -23.08 8.42
N GLY A 25 58.81 -23.81 9.31
CA GLY A 25 59.78 -23.24 10.24
C GLY A 25 59.11 -22.36 11.29
N TYR A 26 57.95 -22.79 11.83
CA TYR A 26 57.15 -22.00 12.78
C TYR A 26 58.01 -21.37 13.89
N SER A 27 58.94 -22.14 14.45
CA SER A 27 59.87 -21.72 15.49
C SER A 27 60.74 -20.52 15.11
N LEU A 28 61.11 -20.39 13.82
CA LEU A 28 61.90 -19.29 13.28
C LEU A 28 61.14 -17.98 13.17
N HIS A 29 59.81 -18.05 13.17
CA HIS A 29 58.94 -16.86 13.15
C HIS A 29 58.66 -16.33 14.56
N ARG A 30 59.19 -16.97 15.62
CA ARG A 30 59.10 -16.45 17.00
C ARG A 30 60.06 -15.28 17.21
N GLY A 31 59.65 -14.33 18.05
CA GLY A 31 60.47 -13.15 18.37
C GLY A 31 60.54 -12.12 17.24
N MET A 32 59.65 -12.22 16.24
CA MET A 32 59.44 -11.17 15.25
C MET A 32 58.94 -9.88 15.90
N GLY A 33 58.24 -10.00 17.02
CA GLY A 33 57.68 -8.88 17.79
C GLY A 33 56.20 -8.69 17.53
N ILE A 34 55.52 -8.08 18.51
CA ILE A 34 54.07 -7.85 18.50
C ILE A 34 53.67 -7.04 17.27
N GLY A 35 52.59 -7.47 16.60
CA GLY A 35 52.06 -6.82 15.40
C GLY A 35 52.82 -7.14 14.10
N ARG A 36 53.91 -7.90 14.16
CA ARG A 36 54.60 -8.41 12.96
C ARG A 36 53.93 -9.69 12.47
N ARG A 37 53.81 -9.82 11.14
CA ARG A 37 53.01 -10.88 10.52
C ARG A 37 53.67 -11.52 9.32
N VAL A 38 53.22 -12.74 9.04
CA VAL A 38 53.42 -13.47 7.78
C VAL A 38 52.05 -13.61 7.11
N SER A 39 51.98 -13.43 5.79
CA SER A 39 50.73 -13.48 5.05
C SER A 39 50.68 -14.68 4.10
N SER A 40 49.49 -15.24 3.89
CA SER A 40 49.26 -16.19 2.81
C SER A 40 49.32 -15.49 1.44
N GLY A 41 49.38 -16.29 0.38
CA GLY A 41 49.00 -15.80 -0.95
C GLY A 41 47.55 -15.32 -0.97
N VAL A 42 47.23 -14.47 -1.96
CA VAL A 42 45.86 -13.99 -2.20
C VAL A 42 45.03 -15.11 -2.82
N PHE A 43 43.79 -15.27 -2.36
CA PHE A 43 42.84 -16.25 -2.91
C PHE A 43 41.45 -15.65 -3.08
N SER A 44 40.72 -16.13 -4.08
CA SER A 44 39.43 -15.54 -4.46
C SER A 44 38.26 -16.46 -4.11
N VAL A 45 37.27 -15.93 -3.40
CA VAL A 45 36.01 -16.63 -3.07
C VAL A 45 34.84 -15.66 -3.25
N GLY A 46 33.80 -16.09 -3.94
CA GLY A 46 32.58 -15.28 -4.14
C GLY A 46 32.78 -14.03 -4.98
N GLY A 47 33.86 -13.94 -5.77
CA GLY A 47 34.20 -12.73 -6.55
C GLY A 47 35.01 -11.69 -5.78
N HIS A 48 35.48 -12.04 -4.58
CA HIS A 48 36.29 -11.18 -3.73
C HIS A 48 37.63 -11.84 -3.40
N ASP A 49 38.64 -11.02 -3.19
CA ASP A 49 40.01 -11.42 -2.88
C ASP A 49 40.28 -11.30 -1.38
N TRP A 50 40.95 -12.32 -0.86
CA TRP A 50 41.19 -12.51 0.56
C TRP A 50 42.65 -12.90 0.83
N THR A 51 43.14 -12.63 2.04
CA THR A 51 44.45 -13.11 2.51
C THR A 51 44.38 -13.43 4.00
N ILE A 52 45.18 -14.40 4.45
CA ILE A 52 45.33 -14.76 5.86
C ILE A 52 46.59 -14.07 6.38
N HIS A 53 46.51 -13.51 7.58
CA HIS A 53 47.61 -12.93 8.33
C HIS A 53 47.86 -13.72 9.60
N PHE A 54 49.08 -14.21 9.76
CA PHE A 54 49.53 -14.93 10.94
C PHE A 54 50.51 -14.07 11.73
N TYR A 55 50.22 -13.85 13.02
CA TYR A 55 51.01 -13.07 13.97
C TYR A 55 51.56 -14.01 15.05
N PRO A 56 52.83 -14.45 14.93
CA PRO A 56 53.43 -15.43 15.84
C PRO A 56 53.51 -14.94 17.30
N ASP A 57 53.75 -13.64 17.49
CA ASP A 57 53.91 -12.97 18.79
C ASP A 57 52.70 -12.12 19.19
N GLY A 58 51.54 -12.40 18.58
CA GLY A 58 50.29 -11.70 18.85
C GLY A 58 50.15 -10.39 18.09
N TYR A 59 48.89 -9.95 17.95
CA TYR A 59 48.55 -8.73 17.21
C TYR A 59 48.79 -7.44 18.00
N SER A 60 48.56 -7.46 19.31
CA SER A 60 48.65 -6.29 20.18
C SER A 60 49.22 -6.63 21.55
N GLU A 61 49.60 -5.61 22.31
CA GLU A 61 50.12 -5.74 23.68
C GLU A 61 49.15 -6.43 24.66
N ARG A 62 47.87 -6.54 24.32
CA ARG A 62 46.87 -7.27 25.13
C ARG A 62 47.00 -8.80 24.98
N CYS A 63 47.64 -9.27 23.93
CA CYS A 63 47.63 -10.67 23.47
C CYS A 63 49.05 -11.23 23.32
N LYS A 64 50.01 -10.82 24.17
CA LYS A 64 51.45 -11.14 23.99
C LYS A 64 51.77 -12.64 24.11
N ASP A 65 50.97 -13.37 24.87
CA ASP A 65 51.10 -14.82 25.08
C ASP A 65 50.24 -15.64 24.10
N CYS A 66 49.57 -14.95 23.18
CA CYS A 66 48.69 -15.53 22.17
C CYS A 66 49.34 -15.49 20.80
N ILE A 67 48.82 -16.35 19.93
CA ILE A 67 49.01 -16.26 18.49
C ILE A 67 47.73 -15.66 17.92
N SER A 68 47.85 -14.83 16.90
CA SER A 68 46.69 -14.25 16.21
C SER A 68 46.70 -14.67 14.74
N VAL A 69 45.55 -15.09 14.23
CA VAL A 69 45.33 -15.37 12.81
C VAL A 69 44.14 -14.56 12.37
N HIS A 70 44.30 -13.74 11.34
CA HIS A 70 43.23 -12.89 10.81
C HIS A 70 43.00 -13.18 9.33
N LEU A 71 41.74 -13.19 8.90
CA LEU A 71 41.34 -13.11 7.51
C LEU A 71 41.11 -11.64 7.16
N GLU A 72 41.73 -11.15 6.09
CA GLU A 72 41.54 -9.80 5.53
C GLU A 72 40.77 -9.87 4.20
N LEU A 73 39.81 -8.96 4.03
CA LEU A 73 39.19 -8.66 2.73
C LEU A 73 40.01 -7.60 1.98
N LEU A 74 40.51 -7.94 0.78
CA LEU A 74 41.31 -7.03 -0.05
C LEU A 74 40.47 -6.28 -1.10
N SER A 75 39.33 -6.85 -1.51
CA SER A 75 38.44 -6.19 -2.48
C SER A 75 37.69 -5.00 -1.88
N LYS A 76 37.40 -4.00 -2.72
CA LYS A 76 36.60 -2.84 -2.33
C LYS A 76 35.15 -3.21 -2.07
N GLY A 77 34.56 -2.60 -1.03
CA GLY A 77 33.14 -2.72 -0.69
C GLY A 77 32.89 -3.50 0.60
N ALA A 78 31.61 -3.74 0.87
CA ALA A 78 31.14 -4.54 2.00
C ALA A 78 30.64 -5.91 1.48
N VAL A 79 31.10 -6.99 2.12
CA VAL A 79 30.82 -8.38 1.73
C VAL A 79 30.32 -9.13 2.95
N ARG A 80 29.14 -9.76 2.85
CA ARG A 80 28.63 -10.62 3.91
C ARG A 80 29.24 -12.02 3.73
N ALA A 81 30.05 -12.46 4.69
CA ALA A 81 30.71 -13.76 4.61
C ALA A 81 30.89 -14.41 5.99
N SER A 82 30.81 -15.73 6.06
CA SER A 82 31.25 -16.49 7.24
C SER A 82 32.64 -17.05 7.01
N CYS A 83 33.45 -17.07 8.06
CA CYS A 83 34.82 -17.54 8.02
C CYS A 83 35.05 -18.55 9.16
N ASP A 84 35.44 -19.78 8.80
CA ASP A 84 35.92 -20.80 9.74
C ASP A 84 37.45 -20.88 9.58
N LEU A 85 38.17 -20.16 10.46
CA LEU A 85 39.63 -20.20 10.57
C LEU A 85 40.01 -21.25 11.60
N ARG A 86 40.13 -22.51 11.19
CA ARG A 86 40.35 -23.57 12.17
C ARG A 86 41.65 -23.35 12.94
N PRO A 87 41.55 -23.37 14.29
CA PRO A 87 40.46 -23.99 15.08
C PRO A 87 39.25 -23.11 15.53
N ALA A 88 39.04 -21.90 15.02
CA ALA A 88 37.93 -20.99 15.42
C ALA A 88 36.98 -20.61 14.25
N ALA A 89 35.68 -20.47 14.52
CA ALA A 89 34.66 -20.11 13.51
C ALA A 89 33.88 -18.83 13.88
N GLU A 90 33.68 -17.92 12.91
CA GLU A 90 32.95 -16.66 13.09
C GLU A 90 32.09 -16.28 11.87
N HIS A 91 30.89 -15.76 12.11
CA HIS A 91 29.97 -15.25 11.07
C HIS A 91 29.88 -13.72 11.15
N ARG A 92 30.13 -13.01 10.04
CA ARG A 92 30.03 -11.53 10.05
C ARG A 92 29.85 -10.88 8.68
N VAL A 93 29.86 -9.54 8.67
CA VAL A 93 30.02 -8.72 7.47
C VAL A 93 31.44 -8.17 7.49
N PHE A 94 32.16 -8.33 6.38
CA PHE A 94 33.48 -7.74 6.14
C PHE A 94 33.29 -6.44 5.38
N ASN A 95 33.92 -5.36 5.81
CA ASN A 95 33.86 -4.08 5.10
C ASN A 95 35.23 -3.40 5.12
N GLN A 96 35.85 -3.23 3.96
CA GLN A 96 37.19 -2.62 3.84
C GLN A 96 37.25 -1.18 4.40
N ASN A 97 36.12 -0.47 4.44
CA ASN A 97 36.06 0.94 4.85
C ASN A 97 35.78 1.16 6.35
N ASP A 98 35.69 0.09 7.14
CA ASP A 98 35.42 0.15 8.58
C ASP A 98 36.26 -0.90 9.32
N SER A 99 36.34 -0.81 10.65
CA SER A 99 36.96 -1.74 11.59
C SER A 99 36.61 -3.22 11.41
N SER A 100 35.63 -3.58 10.57
CA SER A 100 35.20 -4.94 10.25
C SER A 100 35.91 -5.56 9.03
N TRP A 101 36.96 -4.93 8.51
CA TRP A 101 37.72 -5.45 7.35
C TRP A 101 38.53 -6.73 7.64
N MET A 102 38.79 -7.05 8.91
CA MET A 102 39.46 -8.28 9.34
C MET A 102 38.62 -9.10 10.33
N ALA A 103 38.88 -10.41 10.40
CA ALA A 103 38.27 -11.31 11.38
C ALA A 103 39.27 -12.36 11.89
N PRO A 104 39.23 -12.75 13.18
CA PRO A 104 38.39 -12.21 14.24
C PRO A 104 38.77 -10.76 14.62
N GLN A 105 37.87 -10.02 15.27
CA GLN A 105 38.16 -8.67 15.77
C GLN A 105 38.85 -8.66 17.14
N GLU A 106 38.66 -9.73 17.92
CA GLU A 106 39.37 -9.96 19.17
C GLU A 106 40.69 -10.68 18.87
N GLY A 107 41.81 -10.11 19.32
CA GLY A 107 43.16 -10.54 18.93
C GLY A 107 43.62 -11.88 19.50
N ASP A 108 42.78 -12.57 20.26
CA ASP A 108 43.11 -13.85 20.90
C ASP A 108 42.60 -15.02 20.05
N PHE A 109 43.34 -15.40 19.01
CA PHE A 109 42.97 -16.56 18.19
C PHE A 109 43.19 -17.88 18.94
N LYS A 110 44.36 -18.03 19.59
CA LYS A 110 44.64 -19.15 20.48
C LYS A 110 45.85 -18.85 21.38
N ARG A 111 45.85 -19.35 22.62
CA ARG A 111 47.06 -19.32 23.47
C ARG A 111 48.17 -20.11 22.80
N ARG A 112 49.39 -19.60 22.85
CA ARG A 112 50.54 -20.24 22.20
C ARG A 112 50.73 -21.68 22.66
N SER A 113 50.68 -21.93 23.97
CA SER A 113 50.80 -23.28 24.55
C SER A 113 49.74 -24.26 24.02
N GLU A 114 48.51 -23.79 23.81
CA GLU A 114 47.42 -24.62 23.28
C GLU A 114 47.56 -24.91 21.79
N LEU A 115 48.16 -23.99 21.00
CA LEU A 115 48.46 -24.26 19.60
C LEU A 115 49.64 -25.23 19.48
N GLU A 116 50.68 -25.05 20.27
CA GLU A 116 51.86 -25.91 20.26
C GLU A 116 51.54 -27.34 20.72
N ALA A 117 50.55 -27.51 21.60
CA ALA A 117 50.01 -28.82 21.97
C ALA A 117 48.98 -29.39 20.97
N SER A 118 48.60 -28.64 19.94
CA SER A 118 47.54 -29.02 19.00
C SER A 118 48.08 -29.83 17.81
N PRO A 119 47.24 -30.61 17.12
CA PRO A 119 47.67 -31.36 15.94
C PRO A 119 47.96 -30.49 14.71
N TYR A 120 47.70 -29.18 14.78
CA TYR A 120 47.90 -28.23 13.67
C TYR A 120 49.37 -27.81 13.49
N LEU A 121 50.19 -27.96 14.54
CA LEU A 121 51.63 -27.80 14.48
C LEU A 121 52.28 -29.18 14.57
N ARG A 122 52.97 -29.61 13.51
CA ARG A 122 53.74 -30.86 13.48
C ARG A 122 55.05 -30.62 12.76
N ASP A 123 56.14 -31.17 13.26
CA ASP A 123 57.46 -31.08 12.60
C ASP A 123 57.86 -29.63 12.21
N ASP A 124 57.62 -28.68 13.13
CA ASP A 124 57.84 -27.23 12.93
C ASP A 124 57.08 -26.61 11.75
N HIS A 125 55.98 -27.24 11.35
CA HIS A 125 55.08 -26.82 10.28
C HIS A 125 53.68 -26.58 10.85
N LEU A 126 53.24 -25.33 10.79
CA LEU A 126 51.91 -24.90 11.21
C LEU A 126 50.98 -24.85 10.00
N ARG A 127 49.84 -25.55 10.07
CA ARG A 127 48.80 -25.49 9.04
C ARG A 127 47.56 -24.74 9.54
N ILE A 128 47.18 -23.70 8.80
CA ILE A 128 45.96 -22.92 9.02
C ILE A 128 44.98 -23.22 7.89
N GLU A 129 43.77 -23.66 8.23
CA GLU A 129 42.68 -23.89 7.26
C GLU A 129 41.62 -22.82 7.41
N CYS A 130 41.24 -22.19 6.30
CA CYS A 130 40.21 -21.15 6.24
C CYS A 130 39.10 -21.58 5.29
N VAL A 131 37.88 -21.78 5.80
CA VAL A 131 36.68 -21.98 4.99
C VAL A 131 35.87 -20.69 4.97
N ILE A 132 35.73 -20.09 3.79
CA ILE A 132 34.97 -18.86 3.60
C ILE A 132 33.67 -19.20 2.86
N THR A 133 32.55 -18.67 3.35
CA THR A 133 31.26 -18.71 2.64
C THR A 133 30.75 -17.29 2.43
N VAL A 134 30.83 -16.81 1.19
CA VAL A 134 30.31 -15.50 0.77
C VAL A 134 28.82 -15.64 0.44
N LEU A 135 28.01 -14.79 1.06
CA LEU A 135 26.59 -14.63 0.78
C LEU A 135 26.43 -13.56 -0.29
N LYS A 136 26.02 -13.97 -1.50
CA LYS A 136 25.70 -13.03 -2.57
C LYS A 136 24.33 -12.40 -2.32
N GLU A 137 24.13 -11.20 -2.85
CA GLU A 137 22.81 -10.57 -2.83
C GLU A 137 21.78 -11.50 -3.49
N PRO A 138 20.60 -11.68 -2.87
CA PRO A 138 19.57 -12.54 -3.42
C PRO A 138 19.11 -11.99 -4.78
N ARG A 139 19.21 -12.81 -5.82
CA ARG A 139 18.63 -12.46 -7.12
C ARG A 139 17.12 -12.54 -7.00
N LEU A 140 16.45 -11.39 -7.00
CA LEU A 140 15.01 -11.31 -7.14
C LEU A 140 14.66 -11.72 -8.57
N SER A 141 14.05 -12.89 -8.76
CA SER A 141 13.41 -13.20 -10.02
C SER A 141 12.21 -12.27 -10.22
N GLU A 142 12.12 -11.64 -11.39
CA GLU A 142 11.00 -10.75 -11.76
C GLU A 142 9.64 -11.43 -11.50
N THR A 143 8.70 -10.63 -10.99
CA THR A 143 7.31 -11.06 -10.75
C THR A 143 6.66 -11.45 -12.06
N LYS A 144 6.68 -12.73 -12.41
CA LYS A 144 5.93 -13.24 -13.57
C LYS A 144 4.44 -13.24 -13.23
N SER A 145 3.72 -12.26 -13.76
CA SER A 145 2.26 -12.28 -13.77
C SER A 145 1.80 -13.47 -14.62
N ALA A 146 0.89 -14.29 -14.08
CA ALA A 146 0.21 -15.29 -14.88
C ALA A 146 -0.58 -14.61 -16.03
N PRO A 147 -0.74 -15.27 -17.19
CA PRO A 147 -1.57 -14.74 -18.26
C PRO A 147 -3.00 -14.55 -17.76
N ARG A 148 -3.51 -13.32 -17.91
CA ARG A 148 -4.85 -12.94 -17.48
C ARG A 148 -5.74 -12.90 -18.72
N ILE A 149 -6.84 -13.62 -18.70
CA ILE A 149 -7.89 -13.44 -19.71
C ILE A 149 -8.58 -12.11 -19.36
N GLU A 150 -8.37 -11.09 -20.19
CA GLU A 150 -9.08 -9.83 -20.05
C GLU A 150 -10.54 -10.05 -20.43
N LEU A 151 -11.43 -9.86 -19.47
CA LEU A 151 -12.87 -9.96 -19.68
C LEU A 151 -13.38 -8.57 -20.12
N PRO A 152 -14.21 -8.50 -21.17
CA PRO A 152 -14.88 -7.24 -21.50
C PRO A 152 -15.78 -6.80 -20.33
N PRO A 153 -16.02 -5.49 -20.19
CA PRO A 153 -16.97 -4.98 -19.21
C PRO A 153 -18.38 -5.52 -19.49
N SER A 154 -19.21 -5.60 -18.45
CA SER A 154 -20.59 -6.06 -18.58
C SER A 154 -21.42 -5.10 -19.45
N ASP A 155 -22.08 -5.64 -20.47
CA ASP A 155 -22.96 -4.92 -21.42
C ASP A 155 -24.44 -4.88 -20.98
N ILE A 156 -24.79 -5.50 -19.85
CA ILE A 156 -26.17 -5.60 -19.35
C ILE A 156 -26.89 -4.24 -19.25
N THR A 157 -26.19 -3.18 -18.84
CA THR A 157 -26.77 -1.84 -18.70
C THR A 157 -27.19 -1.28 -20.05
N GLU A 158 -26.38 -1.50 -21.09
CA GLU A 158 -26.69 -1.09 -22.47
C GLU A 158 -27.89 -1.88 -23.01
N HIS A 159 -27.93 -3.19 -22.77
CA HIS A 159 -29.05 -4.04 -23.18
C HIS A 159 -30.37 -3.65 -22.50
N LEU A 160 -30.36 -3.31 -21.21
CA LEU A 160 -31.54 -2.82 -20.50
C LEU A 160 -31.97 -1.42 -20.97
N GLY A 161 -31.01 -0.55 -21.33
CA GLY A 161 -31.30 0.76 -21.93
C GLY A 161 -32.01 0.62 -23.27
N LYS A 162 -31.48 -0.22 -24.17
CA LYS A 162 -32.12 -0.51 -25.47
C LYS A 162 -33.51 -1.13 -25.32
N LEU A 163 -33.71 -1.95 -24.29
CA LEU A 163 -35.03 -2.53 -24.00
C LEU A 163 -36.06 -1.43 -23.67
N LEU A 164 -35.70 -0.46 -22.83
CA LEU A 164 -36.54 0.69 -22.50
C LEU A 164 -36.83 1.54 -23.75
N GLU A 165 -35.81 1.91 -24.53
CA GLU A 165 -35.95 2.72 -25.74
C GLU A 165 -36.83 2.05 -26.82
N SER A 166 -36.76 0.73 -26.94
CA SER A 166 -37.51 -0.02 -27.94
C SER A 166 -38.99 -0.23 -27.60
N GLU A 167 -39.38 0.03 -26.35
CA GLU A 167 -40.72 -0.21 -25.78
C GLU A 167 -41.22 -1.67 -25.87
N LYS A 168 -40.38 -2.60 -26.34
CA LYS A 168 -40.76 -4.00 -26.54
C LYS A 168 -41.05 -4.67 -25.21
N GLY A 169 -42.22 -5.29 -25.11
CA GLY A 169 -42.65 -6.00 -23.91
C GLY A 169 -42.97 -5.09 -22.72
N ALA A 170 -43.15 -3.78 -22.95
CA ALA A 170 -43.64 -2.88 -21.92
C ALA A 170 -45.03 -3.32 -21.44
N ASP A 171 -45.21 -3.36 -20.12
CA ASP A 171 -46.41 -3.86 -19.44
C ASP A 171 -46.97 -2.85 -18.42
N VAL A 172 -46.41 -1.64 -18.41
CA VAL A 172 -46.86 -0.48 -17.62
C VAL A 172 -46.53 0.83 -18.34
N THR A 173 -47.35 1.84 -18.09
CA THR A 173 -47.17 3.23 -18.51
C THR A 173 -47.11 4.11 -17.27
N LEU A 174 -46.12 4.99 -17.19
CA LEU A 174 -46.00 6.02 -16.18
C LEU A 174 -46.57 7.32 -16.77
N SER A 175 -47.49 7.98 -16.05
CA SER A 175 -47.96 9.31 -16.44
C SER A 175 -47.41 10.38 -15.50
N VAL A 176 -46.76 11.38 -16.08
CA VAL A 176 -46.17 12.54 -15.39
C VAL A 176 -46.73 13.79 -16.05
N GLU A 177 -47.59 14.54 -15.36
CA GLU A 177 -48.17 15.80 -15.87
C GLU A 177 -48.83 15.74 -17.25
N GLY A 178 -49.39 14.58 -17.61
CA GLY A 178 -50.01 14.35 -18.93
C GLY A 178 -49.06 13.80 -19.99
N GLU A 179 -47.75 13.79 -19.75
CA GLU A 179 -46.80 13.00 -20.53
C GLU A 179 -46.83 11.53 -20.10
N THR A 180 -46.56 10.62 -21.03
CA THR A 180 -46.64 9.17 -20.79
C THR A 180 -45.36 8.48 -21.22
N PHE A 181 -44.84 7.60 -20.36
CA PHE A 181 -43.62 6.83 -20.57
C PHE A 181 -43.91 5.34 -20.41
N THR A 182 -43.61 4.53 -21.42
CA THR A 182 -43.75 3.07 -21.31
C THR A 182 -42.56 2.47 -20.54
N ALA A 183 -42.81 1.41 -19.78
CA ALA A 183 -41.79 0.77 -18.96
C ALA A 183 -42.13 -0.70 -18.65
N HIS A 184 -41.26 -1.34 -17.87
CA HIS A 184 -41.37 -2.76 -17.51
C HIS A 184 -41.51 -2.92 -15.99
N LYS A 185 -42.62 -3.49 -15.53
CA LYS A 185 -42.97 -3.70 -14.11
C LYS A 185 -41.87 -4.43 -13.36
N ALA A 186 -41.34 -5.50 -13.95
CA ALA A 186 -40.28 -6.30 -13.34
C ALA A 186 -39.01 -5.47 -13.07
N ILE A 187 -38.62 -4.60 -14.01
CA ILE A 187 -37.43 -3.75 -13.85
C ILE A 187 -37.68 -2.70 -12.76
N LEU A 188 -38.81 -1.99 -12.81
CA LEU A 188 -39.16 -0.97 -11.81
C LEU A 188 -39.19 -1.56 -10.40
N ALA A 189 -39.84 -2.72 -10.21
CA ALA A 189 -39.95 -3.37 -8.92
C ALA A 189 -38.62 -3.95 -8.38
N ILE A 190 -37.69 -4.35 -9.25
CA ILE A 190 -36.34 -4.76 -8.82
C ILE A 190 -35.52 -3.55 -8.38
N ARG A 191 -35.70 -2.41 -9.04
CA ARG A 191 -34.86 -1.22 -8.84
C ARG A 191 -35.38 -0.25 -7.78
N SER A 192 -36.66 -0.34 -7.43
CA SER A 192 -37.30 0.53 -6.45
C SER A 192 -38.28 -0.26 -5.58
N PRO A 193 -38.09 -0.27 -4.25
CA PRO A 193 -39.05 -0.88 -3.33
C PRO A 193 -40.41 -0.15 -3.33
N VAL A 194 -40.42 1.14 -3.66
CA VAL A 194 -41.66 1.93 -3.79
C VAL A 194 -42.47 1.45 -4.99
N PHE A 195 -41.86 1.33 -6.17
CA PHE A 195 -42.54 0.73 -7.32
C PHE A 195 -42.92 -0.73 -7.08
N LYS A 196 -42.09 -1.50 -6.36
CA LYS A 196 -42.45 -2.88 -5.99
C LYS A 196 -43.73 -2.94 -5.17
N ALA A 197 -43.87 -2.06 -4.19
CA ALA A 197 -45.08 -1.97 -3.36
C ALA A 197 -46.28 -1.44 -4.15
N GLU A 198 -46.08 -0.46 -5.03
CA GLU A 198 -47.15 0.06 -5.89
C GLU A 198 -47.68 -1.01 -6.86
N ILE A 199 -46.78 -1.80 -7.45
CA ILE A 199 -47.11 -2.78 -8.50
C ILE A 199 -47.61 -4.11 -7.91
N TYR A 200 -47.01 -4.58 -6.82
CA TYR A 200 -47.27 -5.93 -6.26
C TYR A 200 -47.77 -5.90 -4.81
N GLY A 201 -47.96 -4.73 -4.22
CA GLY A 201 -48.46 -4.60 -2.86
C GLY A 201 -49.97 -4.76 -2.78
N PRO A 202 -50.53 -4.79 -1.55
CA PRO A 202 -51.96 -5.01 -1.32
C PRO A 202 -52.86 -3.89 -1.88
N MET A 203 -52.29 -2.73 -2.24
CA MET A 203 -52.99 -1.62 -2.86
C MET A 203 -52.92 -1.65 -4.40
N SER A 204 -52.27 -2.65 -5.01
CA SER A 204 -52.21 -2.75 -6.47
C SER A 204 -53.59 -3.09 -7.05
N GLU A 205 -54.13 -2.25 -7.92
CA GLU A 205 -55.37 -2.58 -8.62
C GLU A 205 -55.11 -3.70 -9.64
N THR A 206 -55.98 -4.71 -9.64
CA THR A 206 -55.83 -5.86 -10.56
C THR A 206 -56.01 -5.38 -11.99
N GLY A 207 -54.95 -5.46 -12.81
CA GLY A 207 -54.96 -4.99 -14.19
C GLY A 207 -54.46 -3.56 -14.41
N MET A 208 -53.91 -2.90 -13.37
CA MET A 208 -53.37 -1.55 -13.48
C MET A 208 -52.17 -1.52 -14.45
N GLN A 209 -52.36 -0.83 -15.57
CA GLN A 209 -51.34 -0.58 -16.60
C GLN A 209 -50.83 0.87 -16.57
N LEU A 210 -51.43 1.74 -15.74
CA LEU A 210 -51.08 3.15 -15.66
C LEU A 210 -50.72 3.52 -14.22
N ILE A 211 -49.53 4.08 -13.99
CA ILE A 211 -49.10 4.61 -12.70
C ILE A 211 -48.97 6.13 -12.84
N CYS A 212 -49.74 6.87 -12.05
CA CYS A 212 -49.67 8.32 -12.02
C CYS A 212 -48.58 8.79 -11.06
N ILE A 213 -47.52 9.39 -11.59
CA ILE A 213 -46.47 10.02 -10.82
C ILE A 213 -46.92 11.43 -10.49
N LYS A 214 -47.20 11.66 -9.21
CA LYS A 214 -47.55 12.98 -8.66
C LYS A 214 -46.28 13.70 -8.23
N ASP A 215 -46.31 15.03 -8.20
CA ASP A 215 -45.26 15.91 -7.67
C ASP A 215 -43.85 15.66 -8.25
N MET A 216 -43.79 15.28 -9.52
CA MET A 216 -42.57 15.31 -10.34
C MET A 216 -42.88 15.98 -11.66
N GLN A 217 -41.88 16.70 -12.17
CA GLN A 217 -41.90 17.39 -13.45
C GLN A 217 -41.00 16.63 -14.43
N PRO A 218 -41.32 16.63 -15.74
CA PRO A 218 -40.34 16.26 -16.75
C PRO A 218 -39.13 17.20 -16.66
N ALA A 219 -37.92 16.65 -16.87
CA ALA A 219 -36.70 17.41 -16.65
C ALA A 219 -36.59 18.62 -17.60
N GLY A 220 -36.36 19.81 -17.04
CA GLY A 220 -36.03 21.03 -17.79
C GLY A 220 -34.58 21.07 -18.28
N ASN A 221 -34.25 22.04 -19.13
CA ASN A 221 -32.94 22.15 -19.79
C ASN A 221 -31.80 22.67 -18.90
N GLU A 222 -32.04 23.01 -17.64
CA GLU A 222 -31.01 23.56 -16.74
C GLU A 222 -30.32 22.45 -15.93
N HIS A 223 -29.02 22.23 -16.18
CA HIS A 223 -28.27 21.08 -15.62
C HIS A 223 -28.26 21.04 -14.08
N GLY A 224 -28.14 22.19 -13.42
CA GLY A 224 -28.12 22.26 -11.95
C GLY A 224 -29.48 21.93 -11.33
N GLU A 225 -30.57 22.40 -11.93
CA GLU A 225 -31.93 22.10 -11.47
C GLU A 225 -32.30 20.64 -11.74
N MET A 226 -31.86 20.10 -12.87
CA MET A 226 -32.05 18.70 -13.23
C MET A 226 -31.51 17.73 -12.16
N ILE A 227 -30.29 17.96 -11.66
CA ILE A 227 -29.71 17.09 -10.63
C ILE A 227 -30.47 17.19 -9.30
N ARG A 228 -30.98 18.37 -8.95
CA ARG A 228 -31.82 18.55 -7.76
C ARG A 228 -33.13 17.78 -7.89
N HIS A 229 -33.82 17.90 -9.01
CA HIS A 229 -35.04 17.12 -9.28
C HIS A 229 -34.76 15.61 -9.29
N LEU A 230 -33.61 15.20 -9.81
CA LEU A 230 -33.20 13.79 -9.81
C LEU A 230 -32.93 13.27 -8.39
N LEU A 231 -32.37 14.11 -7.50
CA LEU A 231 -32.19 13.77 -6.09
C LEU A 231 -33.55 13.54 -5.40
N VAL A 232 -34.51 14.45 -5.63
CA VAL A 232 -35.89 14.34 -5.10
C VAL A 232 -36.54 13.05 -5.60
N ALA A 233 -36.41 12.75 -6.90
CA ALA A 233 -36.94 11.52 -7.50
C ALA A 233 -36.29 10.27 -6.88
N ALA A 234 -34.97 10.28 -6.75
CA ALA A 234 -34.22 9.15 -6.21
C ALA A 234 -34.58 8.87 -4.75
N ASP A 235 -34.80 9.91 -3.95
CA ASP A 235 -35.28 9.79 -2.58
C ASP A 235 -36.73 9.24 -2.54
N ARG A 236 -37.65 9.84 -3.30
CA ARG A 236 -39.05 9.44 -3.35
C ARG A 236 -39.24 7.97 -3.74
N TYR A 237 -38.44 7.48 -4.68
CA TYR A 237 -38.52 6.10 -5.18
C TYR A 237 -37.49 5.16 -4.56
N ALA A 238 -36.76 5.61 -3.52
CA ALA A 238 -35.76 4.83 -2.80
C ALA A 238 -34.74 4.16 -3.72
N VAL A 239 -34.18 4.95 -4.65
CA VAL A 239 -33.08 4.55 -5.53
C VAL A 239 -31.77 5.05 -4.92
N ASP A 240 -31.35 4.45 -3.82
CA ASP A 240 -30.30 4.97 -2.92
C ASP A 240 -28.97 5.30 -3.62
N ARG A 241 -28.52 4.42 -4.53
CA ARG A 241 -27.28 4.66 -5.27
C ARG A 241 -27.39 5.90 -6.16
N LEU A 242 -28.55 6.15 -6.77
CA LEU A 242 -28.78 7.35 -7.57
C LEU A 242 -28.82 8.59 -6.67
N LYS A 243 -29.47 8.50 -5.49
CA LYS A 243 -29.50 9.57 -4.49
C LYS A 243 -28.08 9.99 -4.07
N LEU A 244 -27.18 9.02 -3.85
CA LEU A 244 -25.76 9.28 -3.53
C LEU A 244 -24.99 9.91 -4.70
N ILE A 245 -25.23 9.47 -5.94
CA ILE A 245 -24.61 10.08 -7.13
C ILE A 245 -25.03 11.55 -7.25
N CYS A 246 -26.32 11.85 -7.07
CA CYS A 246 -26.81 13.23 -7.08
C CYS A 246 -26.15 14.07 -5.98
N GLN A 247 -26.01 13.52 -4.77
CA GLN A 247 -25.29 14.20 -3.68
C GLN A 247 -23.83 14.51 -4.04
N SER A 248 -23.11 13.57 -4.66
CA SER A 248 -21.71 13.78 -5.11
C SER A 248 -21.62 14.94 -6.10
N ILE A 249 -22.47 14.95 -7.12
CA ILE A 249 -22.46 15.98 -8.17
C ILE A 249 -22.81 17.35 -7.57
N LEU A 250 -23.80 17.42 -6.69
CA LEU A 250 -24.17 18.67 -6.01
C LEU A 250 -23.05 19.17 -5.08
N CYS A 251 -22.35 18.26 -4.41
CA CYS A 251 -21.22 18.58 -3.55
C CYS A 251 -20.04 19.16 -4.35
N GLU A 252 -19.70 18.55 -5.49
CA GLU A 252 -18.64 19.02 -6.40
C GLU A 252 -18.96 20.40 -7.01
N GLY A 253 -20.23 20.71 -7.17
CA GLY A 253 -20.72 21.98 -7.73
C GLY A 253 -21.01 23.08 -6.71
N LEU A 254 -20.68 22.91 -5.43
CA LEU A 254 -20.98 23.90 -4.39
C LEU A 254 -20.28 25.24 -4.63
N ASN A 255 -21.05 26.32 -4.48
CA ASN A 255 -20.57 27.70 -4.55
C ASN A 255 -21.45 28.64 -3.71
N VAL A 256 -21.01 29.88 -3.57
CA VAL A 256 -21.68 30.91 -2.74
C VAL A 256 -23.14 31.14 -3.16
N GLN A 257 -23.48 31.00 -4.44
CA GLN A 257 -24.84 31.25 -4.95
C GLN A 257 -25.79 30.07 -4.70
N ASN A 258 -25.29 28.84 -4.65
CA ASN A 258 -26.13 27.64 -4.58
C ASN A 258 -26.08 26.90 -3.24
N VAL A 259 -25.15 27.23 -2.34
CA VAL A 259 -24.96 26.47 -1.09
C VAL A 259 -26.21 26.50 -0.20
N ALA A 260 -26.91 27.63 -0.12
CA ALA A 260 -28.12 27.74 0.71
C ALA A 260 -29.27 26.86 0.18
N THR A 261 -29.48 26.85 -1.13
CA THR A 261 -30.52 26.02 -1.75
C THR A 261 -30.16 24.54 -1.73
N THR A 262 -28.86 24.19 -1.86
CA THR A 262 -28.37 22.81 -1.69
C THR A 262 -28.51 22.31 -0.26
N LEU A 263 -28.22 23.17 0.74
CA LEU A 263 -28.38 22.83 2.15
C LEU A 263 -29.84 22.58 2.52
N ALA A 264 -30.76 23.44 2.06
CA ALA A 264 -32.20 23.23 2.26
C ALA A 264 -32.67 21.88 1.68
N LEU A 265 -32.26 21.59 0.45
CA LEU A 265 -32.61 20.33 -0.23
C LEU A 265 -32.01 19.11 0.49
N ALA A 266 -30.77 19.22 0.97
CA ALA A 266 -30.10 18.14 1.69
C ALA A 266 -30.81 17.82 3.00
N ASP A 267 -31.24 18.84 3.75
CA ASP A 267 -32.01 18.65 4.98
C ASP A 267 -33.38 18.02 4.73
N GLN A 268 -34.13 18.57 3.75
CA GLN A 268 -35.46 18.10 3.38
C GLN A 268 -35.49 16.62 2.99
N HIS A 269 -34.43 16.15 2.30
CA HIS A 269 -34.33 14.77 1.82
C HIS A 269 -33.39 13.91 2.66
N HIS A 270 -33.04 14.33 3.87
CA HIS A 270 -32.20 13.56 4.79
C HIS A 270 -30.88 13.07 4.15
N CYS A 271 -30.20 13.97 3.45
CA CYS A 271 -28.91 13.73 2.79
C CYS A 271 -27.78 14.21 3.70
N ASP A 272 -27.45 13.43 4.73
CA ASP A 272 -26.51 13.85 5.78
C ASP A 272 -25.12 14.21 5.24
N LEU A 273 -24.59 13.43 4.28
CA LEU A 273 -23.28 13.69 3.69
C LEU A 273 -23.23 15.03 2.93
N LEU A 274 -24.27 15.33 2.16
CA LEU A 274 -24.37 16.61 1.44
C LEU A 274 -24.61 17.77 2.41
N LYS A 275 -25.42 17.55 3.45
CA LYS A 275 -25.67 18.54 4.50
C LYS A 275 -24.37 18.93 5.21
N ASP A 276 -23.57 17.94 5.60
CA ASP A 276 -22.27 18.18 6.24
C ASP A 276 -21.31 18.94 5.32
N ALA A 277 -21.22 18.56 4.04
CA ALA A 277 -20.40 19.27 3.05
C ALA A 277 -20.84 20.74 2.84
N CYS A 278 -22.14 21.01 2.81
CA CYS A 278 -22.66 22.38 2.74
C CYS A 278 -22.28 23.21 3.98
N ILE A 279 -22.35 22.62 5.18
CA ILE A 279 -21.97 23.30 6.42
C ILE A 279 -20.48 23.58 6.45
N GLU A 280 -19.65 22.62 6.05
CA GLU A 280 -18.20 22.81 5.92
C GLU A 280 -17.86 23.93 4.93
N PHE A 281 -18.52 23.96 3.77
CA PHE A 281 -18.34 25.02 2.78
C PHE A 281 -18.67 26.40 3.37
N ILE A 282 -19.81 26.54 4.05
CA ILE A 282 -20.21 27.78 4.72
C ILE A 282 -19.18 28.20 5.79
N SER A 283 -18.62 27.22 6.51
CA SER A 283 -17.61 27.46 7.55
C SER A 283 -16.28 27.97 6.99
N SER A 284 -15.90 27.51 5.79
CA SER A 284 -14.64 27.85 5.13
C SER A 284 -14.65 29.18 4.37
N ALA A 285 -15.82 29.66 3.98
CA ALA A 285 -16.00 30.88 3.20
C ALA A 285 -16.18 32.11 4.11
N THR A 286 -15.74 33.27 3.63
CA THR A 286 -15.95 34.56 4.31
C THR A 286 -17.44 34.81 4.47
N MET A 287 -17.90 34.87 5.73
CA MET A 287 -19.31 35.06 6.13
C MET A 287 -19.98 36.22 5.38
N ASP A 288 -19.21 37.27 5.08
CA ASP A 288 -19.68 38.49 4.39
C ASP A 288 -20.16 38.22 2.95
N ASP A 289 -19.55 37.29 2.23
CA ASP A 289 -19.93 36.96 0.84
C ASP A 289 -21.20 36.09 0.79
N ILE A 290 -21.40 35.24 1.80
CA ILE A 290 -22.54 34.33 1.90
C ILE A 290 -23.79 35.07 2.40
N VAL A 291 -23.65 35.92 3.43
CA VAL A 291 -24.77 36.69 4.01
C VAL A 291 -25.37 37.69 3.02
N ALA A 292 -24.60 38.12 2.01
CA ALA A 292 -25.08 39.00 0.95
C ALA A 292 -25.97 38.29 -0.10
N THR A 293 -26.08 36.96 -0.08
CA THR A 293 -26.88 36.22 -1.06
C THR A 293 -28.34 36.09 -0.64
N GLN A 294 -29.24 36.21 -1.62
CA GLN A 294 -30.68 36.00 -1.45
C GLN A 294 -31.02 34.58 -0.95
N GLY A 295 -30.18 33.58 -1.26
CA GLY A 295 -30.39 32.21 -0.81
C GLY A 295 -30.35 32.04 0.72
N VAL A 296 -29.50 32.79 1.42
CA VAL A 296 -29.39 32.71 2.89
C VAL A 296 -30.55 33.43 3.58
N THR A 297 -31.06 34.51 2.98
CA THR A 297 -32.25 35.20 3.50
C THR A 297 -33.51 34.34 3.35
N ASP A 298 -33.66 33.64 2.23
CA ASP A 298 -34.75 32.67 2.02
C ASP A 298 -34.61 31.46 2.96
N LEU A 299 -33.40 30.92 3.14
CA LEU A 299 -33.14 29.83 4.09
C LEU A 299 -33.49 30.23 5.55
N LYS A 300 -33.23 31.49 5.92
CA LYS A 300 -33.59 32.04 7.24
C LYS A 300 -35.09 32.12 7.45
N ARG A 301 -35.86 32.37 6.39
CA ARG A 301 -37.32 32.40 6.44
C ARG A 301 -37.90 30.99 6.48
N ASP A 302 -37.41 30.11 5.62
CA ASP A 302 -38.06 28.84 5.33
C ASP A 302 -37.60 27.70 6.27
N CYS A 303 -36.34 27.70 6.70
CA CYS A 303 -35.77 26.65 7.56
C CYS A 303 -34.79 27.20 8.64
N PRO A 304 -35.26 27.98 9.64
CA PRO A 304 -34.38 28.60 10.64
C PRO A 304 -33.61 27.59 11.51
N ALA A 305 -34.15 26.39 11.74
CA ALA A 305 -33.48 25.35 12.52
C ALA A 305 -32.19 24.85 11.85
N VAL A 306 -32.16 24.75 10.51
CA VAL A 306 -31.00 24.29 9.75
C VAL A 306 -29.84 25.28 9.83
N LEU A 307 -30.14 26.58 9.83
CA LEU A 307 -29.14 27.61 10.09
C LEU A 307 -28.59 27.50 11.51
N VAL A 308 -29.46 27.34 12.51
CA VAL A 308 -29.02 27.18 13.91
C VAL A 308 -28.11 25.96 14.06
N ASP A 309 -28.45 24.83 13.47
CA ASP A 309 -27.61 23.62 13.47
C ASP A 309 -26.24 23.85 12.79
N ALA A 310 -26.23 24.58 11.66
CA ALA A 310 -24.99 24.95 10.99
C ALA A 310 -24.12 25.85 11.89
N PHE A 311 -24.72 26.86 12.52
CA PHE A 311 -24.04 27.74 13.48
C PHE A 311 -23.50 27.00 14.70
N ILE A 312 -24.26 26.03 15.25
CA ILE A 312 -23.81 25.21 16.37
C ILE A 312 -22.61 24.36 15.94
N LYS A 313 -22.69 23.65 14.81
CA LYS A 313 -21.57 22.84 14.29
C LYS A 313 -20.32 23.70 14.02
N MET A 314 -20.49 24.91 13.50
CA MET A 314 -19.40 25.88 13.34
C MET A 314 -18.74 26.24 14.67
N SER A 315 -19.51 26.43 15.74
CA SER A 315 -18.97 26.79 17.06
C SER A 315 -18.22 25.64 17.76
N VAL A 316 -18.45 24.39 17.36
CA VAL A 316 -17.84 23.19 17.96
C VAL A 316 -16.53 22.77 17.24
N SER A 317 -16.31 23.24 16.01
CA SER A 317 -15.11 22.95 15.22
C SER A 317 -13.98 23.99 15.38
N CYS A 318 -14.14 24.98 16.26
CA CYS A 318 -13.12 25.98 16.64
C CYS A 318 -12.38 25.60 17.92
#